data_AF-A0A536GJR6-F1
#
_entry.id   AF-A0A536GJR6-F1
#
_cell.length_a   1.000
_cell.length_b   1.000
_cell.length_c   1.000
_cell.angle_alpha   90.00
_cell.angle_beta   90.00
_cell.angle_gamma   90.00
#
_symmetry.space_group_name_H-M   'P 1'
#
loop_
_entity.id
_entity.type
_entity.pdbx_description
1 polymer ?
#
loop_
_entity_poly.entity_id
_entity_poly.type
_entity_poly.pdbx_seq_one_letter_code
_entity_poly.pdbx_strand_id
1 'polypeptide(L)'
;MSPRSSLRPLDVVSRIAIVGLILGTAYIHSTLGGLLFTLNALGYVVAAVAIVIPLGIAMRFRWFIRLGLMGYAATAIVAWAVQGPYYTTAYIAKAIEITLITLLAIDFARMDGNPVKVVKSELALLAGKLGRRPATGQAGA
;
A
#
# COMPACT_ATOMS: atom_id res chain seq x y z
N MET A 1 -6.33 -16.31 27.32
CA MET A 1 -6.01 -15.05 26.62
C MET A 1 -4.52 -15.04 26.33
N SER A 2 -4.10 -15.37 25.10
CA SER A 2 -2.68 -15.26 24.73
C SER A 2 -2.30 -13.78 24.62
N PRO A 3 -1.16 -13.33 25.17
CA PRO A 3 -0.73 -11.94 25.12
C PRO A 3 -0.71 -11.42 23.68
N ARG A 4 -1.20 -10.20 23.45
CA ARG A 4 -1.05 -9.50 22.17
C ARG A 4 0.46 -9.35 21.88
N SER A 5 0.84 -9.70 20.67
CA SER A 5 2.15 -10.18 20.24
C SER A 5 3.33 -9.23 20.52
N SER A 6 4.40 -9.83 21.05
CA SER A 6 5.79 -9.34 20.94
C SER A 6 6.14 -8.98 19.49
N LEU A 7 6.87 -7.88 19.28
CA LEU A 7 7.46 -7.49 18.00
C LEU A 7 8.34 -8.65 17.50
N ARG A 8 7.84 -9.44 16.55
CA ARG A 8 8.64 -10.54 16.01
C ARG A 8 9.80 -9.93 15.21
N PRO A 9 11.05 -10.39 15.39
CA PRO A 9 12.20 -9.85 14.66
C PRO A 9 11.98 -9.79 13.15
N LEU A 10 11.33 -10.83 12.60
CA LEU A 10 11.02 -10.92 11.18
C LEU A 10 10.08 -9.81 10.68
N ASP A 11 9.15 -9.34 11.52
CA ASP A 11 8.20 -8.28 11.16
C ASP A 11 8.93 -6.92 11.13
N VAL A 12 9.87 -6.71 12.05
CA VAL A 12 10.75 -5.53 12.05
C VAL A 12 11.64 -5.52 10.82
N VAL A 13 12.30 -6.65 10.50
CA VAL A 13 13.16 -6.79 9.32
C VAL A 13 12.37 -6.55 8.03
N SER A 14 11.18 -7.15 7.90
CA SER A 14 10.31 -6.96 6.72
C SER A 14 9.93 -5.49 6.54
N ARG A 15 9.59 -4.81 7.65
CA ARG A 15 9.26 -3.38 7.62
C ARG A 15 10.45 -2.51 7.22
N ILE A 16 11.64 -2.78 7.77
CA ILE A 16 12.87 -2.06 7.40
C ILE A 16 13.15 -2.25 5.90
N ALA A 17 13.06 -3.49 5.41
CA ALA A 17 13.28 -3.78 3.99
C ALA A 17 12.29 -3.05 3.09
N ILE A 18 10.99 -3.08 3.42
CA ILE A 18 9.94 -2.35 2.69
C ILE A 18 10.24 -0.85 2.68
N VAL A 19 10.54 -0.24 3.82
CA VAL A 19 10.86 1.19 3.91
C VAL A 19 12.11 1.53 3.11
N GLY A 20 13.14 0.69 3.17
CA GLY A 20 14.36 0.85 2.37
C GLY A 20 14.09 0.85 0.87
N LEU A 21 13.27 -0.07 0.37
CA LEU A 21 12.89 -0.12 -1.05
C LEU A 21 12.06 1.09 -1.46
N ILE A 22 11.12 1.54 -0.62
CA ILE A 22 10.33 2.75 -0.86
C ILE A 22 11.25 3.97 -1.00
N LEU A 23 12.15 4.16 -0.03
CA LEU A 23 13.06 5.31 -0.02
C LEU A 23 14.10 5.24 -1.15
N GLY A 24 14.60 4.04 -1.48
CA GLY A 24 15.46 3.85 -2.64
C GLY A 24 14.76 4.21 -3.95
N THR A 25 13.50 3.83 -4.10
CA THR A 25 12.68 4.22 -5.25
C THR A 25 12.46 5.73 -5.29
N ALA A 26 12.11 6.34 -4.16
CA ALA A 26 11.92 7.79 -4.04
C ALA A 26 13.19 8.56 -4.41
N TYR A 27 14.35 8.10 -3.93
CA TYR A 27 15.65 8.67 -4.26
C TYR A 27 15.94 8.60 -5.76
N ILE A 28 15.76 7.44 -6.40
CA ILE A 28 15.99 7.36 -7.85
C ILE A 28 15.07 8.35 -8.57
N HIS A 29 13.77 8.37 -8.25
CA HIS A 29 12.83 9.26 -8.92
C HIS A 29 13.15 10.75 -8.70
N SER A 30 13.65 11.14 -7.52
CA SER A 30 14.02 12.53 -7.26
C SER A 30 15.20 13.00 -8.11
N THR A 31 16.06 12.08 -8.57
CA THR A 31 17.21 12.39 -9.44
C THR A 31 16.85 12.52 -10.94
N LEU A 32 15.68 12.04 -11.37
CA LEU A 32 15.30 12.01 -12.79
C LEU A 32 14.76 13.37 -13.31
N GLY A 33 14.34 14.27 -12.41
CA GLY A 33 13.84 15.59 -12.76
C GLY A 33 12.45 15.58 -13.43
N GLY A 34 11.82 16.75 -13.51
CA GLY A 34 10.48 16.90 -14.09
C GLY A 34 9.34 16.56 -13.11
N LEU A 35 8.18 17.14 -13.39
CA LEU A 35 7.05 17.16 -12.45
C LEU A 35 6.57 15.76 -12.07
N LEU A 36 6.40 14.85 -13.04
CA LEU A 36 5.88 13.50 -12.79
C LEU A 36 6.83 12.69 -11.88
N PHE A 37 8.14 12.75 -12.12
CA PHE A 37 9.11 12.04 -11.30
C PHE A 37 9.21 12.65 -9.89
N THR A 38 9.13 13.97 -9.75
CA THR A 38 9.09 14.65 -8.45
C THR A 38 7.85 14.25 -7.64
N LEU A 39 6.67 14.24 -8.27
CA LEU A 39 5.44 13.79 -7.64
C LEU A 39 5.52 12.30 -7.27
N ASN A 40 6.18 11.48 -8.11
CA ASN A 40 6.36 10.06 -7.82
C ASN A 40 7.25 9.84 -6.59
N ALA A 41 8.37 10.56 -6.52
CA ALA A 41 9.26 10.54 -5.37
C ALA A 41 8.54 10.97 -4.08
N LEU A 42 7.76 12.04 -4.13
CA LEU A 42 6.99 12.53 -3.00
C LEU A 42 5.93 11.51 -2.54
N GLY A 43 5.22 10.88 -3.48
CA GLY A 43 4.24 9.83 -3.15
C GLY A 43 4.87 8.64 -2.43
N TYR A 44 6.06 8.21 -2.84
CA TYR A 44 6.82 7.19 -2.12
C TYR A 44 7.26 7.65 -0.72
N VAL A 45 7.73 8.89 -0.55
CA VAL A 45 8.06 9.43 0.78
C VAL A 45 6.84 9.42 1.71
N VAL A 46 5.69 9.88 1.22
CA VAL A 46 4.42 9.85 1.98
C VAL A 46 4.05 8.41 2.34
N ALA A 47 4.22 7.45 1.43
CA ALA A 47 3.97 6.05 1.70
C ALA A 47 4.93 5.46 2.76
N ALA A 48 6.21 5.83 2.73
CA ALA A 48 7.18 5.42 3.76
C ALA A 48 6.75 5.91 5.15
N VAL A 49 6.35 7.18 5.25
CA VAL A 49 5.81 7.77 6.49
C VAL A 49 4.56 7.00 6.94
N ALA A 50 3.63 6.71 6.04
CA ALA A 50 2.42 5.94 6.35
C ALA A 50 2.72 4.51 6.83
N ILE A 51 3.77 3.87 6.30
CA ILE A 51 4.22 2.55 6.75
C ILE A 51 4.80 2.63 8.16
N VAL A 52 5.59 3.66 8.49
CA VAL A 52 6.33 3.80 9.76
C VAL A 52 5.47 4.31 10.92
N ILE A 53 4.57 5.26 10.68
CA ILE A 53 3.81 5.87 11.78
C ILE A 53 2.68 4.91 12.24
N PRO A 54 2.63 4.54 13.54
CA PRO A 54 1.53 3.79 14.11
C PRO A 54 0.35 4.74 14.39
N LEU A 55 -0.42 5.08 13.36
CA LEU A 55 -1.65 5.86 13.54
C LEU A 55 -2.72 4.96 14.19
N GLY A 56 -3.16 5.28 15.42
CA GLY A 56 -4.10 4.47 16.20
C GLY A 56 -5.43 4.15 15.47
N ILE A 57 -5.90 5.07 14.61
CA ILE A 57 -7.08 4.87 13.74
C ILE A 57 -6.75 3.99 12.52
N ALA A 58 -5.50 4.00 12.04
CA ALA A 58 -5.09 3.25 10.85
C ALA A 58 -4.76 1.78 11.14
N MET A 59 -4.70 1.34 12.41
CA MET A 59 -4.44 -0.06 12.77
C MET A 59 -5.38 -1.04 12.06
N ARG A 60 -6.66 -0.68 11.90
CA ARG A 60 -7.65 -1.48 11.15
C ARG A 60 -7.52 -1.36 9.62
N PHE A 61 -6.93 -0.28 9.12
CA PHE A 61 -6.83 0.04 7.69
C PHE A 61 -5.40 -0.05 7.15
N ARG A 62 -4.46 -0.69 7.87
CA ARG A 62 -3.07 -0.87 7.40
C ARG A 62 -3.00 -1.68 6.11
N TRP A 63 -3.94 -2.60 5.93
CA TRP A 63 -4.14 -3.34 4.70
C TRP A 63 -4.34 -2.41 3.49
N PHE A 64 -5.03 -1.28 3.68
CA PHE A 64 -5.27 -0.29 2.62
C PHE A 64 -3.98 0.43 2.22
N ILE A 65 -3.11 0.78 3.19
CA ILE A 65 -1.80 1.40 2.90
C ILE A 65 -0.95 0.46 2.04
N ARG A 66 -0.93 -0.84 2.38
CA ARG A 66 -0.17 -1.86 1.64
C ARG A 66 -0.69 -2.03 0.21
N LEU A 67 -2.00 -2.18 0.04
CA LEU A 67 -2.61 -2.30 -1.30
C LEU A 67 -2.46 -1.02 -2.11
N GLY A 68 -2.64 0.14 -1.47
CA GLY A 68 -2.43 1.44 -2.09
C GLY A 68 -1.00 1.57 -2.62
N LEU A 69 -0.01 1.20 -1.82
CA LEU A 69 1.40 1.23 -2.25
C LEU A 69 1.71 0.20 -3.34
N MET A 70 1.14 -1.01 -3.26
CA MET A 70 1.27 -2.00 -4.34
C MET A 70 0.69 -1.46 -5.66
N GLY A 71 -0.52 -0.89 -5.61
CA GLY A 71 -1.17 -0.29 -6.78
C GLY A 71 -0.41 0.92 -7.31
N TYR A 72 0.14 1.74 -6.43
CA TYR A 72 0.95 2.89 -6.78
C TYR A 72 2.23 2.48 -7.53
N ALA A 73 2.99 1.53 -6.98
CA ALA A 73 4.18 0.98 -7.63
C ALA A 73 3.84 0.29 -8.96
N ALA A 74 2.75 -0.48 -9.01
CA ALA A 74 2.30 -1.11 -10.25
C ALA A 74 1.96 -0.05 -11.33
N THR A 75 1.31 1.05 -10.93
CA THR A 75 1.01 2.16 -11.84
C THR A 75 2.29 2.81 -12.36
N ALA A 76 3.29 3.04 -11.50
CA ALA A 76 4.59 3.59 -11.91
C ALA A 76 5.36 2.66 -12.86
N ILE A 77 5.25 1.34 -12.69
CA ILE A 77 5.82 0.36 -13.62
C ILE A 77 5.11 0.42 -14.97
N VAL A 78 3.77 0.37 -14.98
CA VAL A 78 2.98 0.36 -16.22
C VAL A 78 3.16 1.67 -16.99
N ALA A 79 3.11 2.82 -16.31
CA ALA A 79 3.32 4.12 -16.94
C ALA A 79 4.69 4.19 -17.63
N TRP A 80 5.74 3.74 -16.96
CA TRP A 80 7.07 3.63 -17.55
C TRP A 80 7.13 2.63 -18.70
N ALA A 81 6.48 1.47 -18.58
CA ALA A 81 6.47 0.47 -19.64
C ALA A 81 5.85 1.02 -20.94
N VAL A 82 4.88 1.92 -20.83
CA VAL A 82 4.22 2.59 -21.97
C VAL A 82 5.04 3.77 -22.49
N GLN A 83 5.62 4.58 -21.62
CA GLN A 83 6.24 5.87 -21.99
C GLN A 83 7.75 5.78 -22.23
N GLY A 84 8.42 4.77 -21.68
CA GLY A 84 9.87 4.78 -21.51
C GLY A 84 10.31 5.96 -20.62
N PRO A 85 11.56 6.44 -20.76
CA PRO A 85 12.68 5.86 -21.52
C PRO A 85 13.25 4.57 -20.91
N TYR A 86 13.88 3.75 -21.73
CA TYR A 86 14.42 2.44 -21.36
C TYR A 86 15.95 2.45 -21.20
N TYR A 87 16.43 2.79 -20.01
CA TYR A 87 17.87 2.79 -19.67
C TYR A 87 18.12 2.08 -18.34
N THR A 88 19.38 1.75 -18.06
CA THR A 88 19.80 0.91 -16.92
C THR A 88 19.21 1.36 -15.58
N THR A 89 19.34 2.65 -15.23
CA THR A 89 18.79 3.19 -13.98
C THR A 89 17.26 3.05 -13.89
N ALA A 90 16.55 3.16 -15.01
CA ALA A 90 15.10 2.95 -15.03
C ALA A 90 14.75 1.48 -14.74
N TYR A 91 15.47 0.53 -15.36
CA TYR A 91 15.30 -0.90 -15.07
C TYR A 91 15.62 -1.24 -13.61
N ILE A 92 16.66 -0.63 -13.03
CA ILE A 92 17.00 -0.79 -11.61
C ILE A 92 15.85 -0.30 -10.73
N ALA A 93 15.29 0.88 -11.02
CA ALA A 93 14.13 1.39 -10.29
C ALA A 93 12.94 0.41 -10.38
N LYS A 94 12.70 -0.19 -11.55
CA LYS A 94 11.60 -1.14 -11.72
C LYS A 94 11.83 -2.46 -11.01
N ALA A 95 13.06 -2.95 -10.96
CA ALA A 95 13.42 -4.12 -10.15
C ALA A 95 13.16 -3.89 -8.66
N ILE A 96 13.48 -2.69 -8.15
CA ILE A 96 13.17 -2.28 -6.77
C ILE A 96 11.65 -2.24 -6.55
N GLU A 97 10.89 -1.64 -7.47
CA GLU A 97 9.42 -1.55 -7.38
C GLU A 97 8.75 -2.95 -7.41
N ILE A 98 9.23 -3.86 -8.25
CA ILE A 98 8.74 -5.25 -8.30
C ILE A 98 9.06 -5.99 -6.99
N THR A 99 10.27 -5.79 -6.46
CA THR A 99 10.67 -6.37 -5.16
C THR A 99 9.80 -5.81 -4.03
N LEU A 100 9.51 -4.51 -4.07
CA LEU A 100 8.61 -3.85 -3.12
C LEU A 100 7.21 -4.44 -3.16
N ILE A 101 6.61 -4.61 -4.35
CA ILE A 101 5.30 -5.24 -4.51
C ILE A 101 5.30 -6.65 -3.94
N THR A 102 6.35 -7.43 -4.24
CA THR A 102 6.48 -8.81 -3.74
C THR A 102 6.55 -8.86 -2.21
N LEU A 103 7.38 -8.04 -1.59
CA LEU A 103 7.47 -7.97 -0.13
C LEU A 103 6.18 -7.47 0.51
N LEU A 104 5.49 -6.50 -0.09
CA LEU A 104 4.19 -6.03 0.40
C LEU A 104 3.13 -7.13 0.33
N ALA A 105 3.13 -7.93 -0.74
CA ALA A 105 2.22 -9.08 -0.85
C ALA A 105 2.48 -10.14 0.22
N ILE A 106 3.76 -10.42 0.51
CA ILE A 106 4.16 -11.35 1.59
C ILE A 106 3.78 -10.78 2.97
N ASP A 107 4.09 -9.51 3.25
CA ASP A 107 3.74 -8.85 4.51
C ASP A 107 2.23 -8.82 4.72
N PHE A 108 1.47 -8.51 3.67
CA PHE A 108 0.01 -8.54 3.69
C PHE A 108 -0.50 -9.95 4.00
N ALA A 109 -0.02 -10.99 3.29
CA ALA A 109 -0.44 -12.37 3.51
C ALA A 109 -0.22 -12.83 4.96
N ARG A 110 0.87 -12.36 5.58
CA ARG A 110 1.24 -12.71 6.96
C ARG A 110 0.47 -11.91 8.02
N MET A 111 0.16 -10.65 7.75
CA MET A 111 -0.46 -9.73 8.72
C MET A 111 -1.98 -9.64 8.60
N ASP A 112 -2.50 -9.63 7.38
CA ASP A 112 -3.90 -9.35 7.05
C ASP A 112 -4.61 -10.57 6.40
N GLY A 113 -3.86 -11.60 5.99
CA GLY A 113 -4.38 -12.80 5.34
C GLY A 113 -4.53 -12.65 3.83
N ASN A 114 -5.54 -13.29 3.22
CA ASN A 114 -5.71 -13.25 1.76
C ASN A 114 -6.28 -11.88 1.31
N PRO A 115 -5.58 -11.11 0.46
CA PRO A 115 -6.00 -9.77 0.04
C PRO A 115 -7.35 -9.75 -0.68
N VAL A 116 -7.62 -10.75 -1.51
CA VAL A 116 -8.90 -10.87 -2.22
C VAL A 116 -10.05 -11.10 -1.25
N LYS A 117 -9.83 -11.87 -0.18
CA LYS A 117 -10.86 -12.11 0.85
C LYS A 117 -11.14 -10.84 1.64
N VAL A 118 -10.11 -10.10 2.05
CA VAL A 118 -10.26 -8.82 2.77
C VAL A 118 -11.09 -7.85 1.94
N VAL A 119 -10.70 -7.61 0.68
CA VAL A 119 -11.42 -6.70 -0.23
C VAL A 119 -12.88 -7.14 -0.42
N LYS A 120 -13.12 -8.43 -0.69
CA LYS A 120 -14.49 -8.96 -0.86
C LYS A 120 -15.34 -8.79 0.40
N SER A 121 -14.78 -9.02 1.59
CA SER A 121 -15.50 -8.86 2.85
C SER A 121 -15.91 -7.42 3.11
N GLU A 122 -15.02 -6.45 2.87
CA GLU A 122 -15.32 -5.03 3.05
C GLU A 122 -16.35 -4.53 2.03
N LEU A 123 -16.28 -4.99 0.77
CA LEU A 123 -17.30 -4.71 -0.24
C LEU A 123 -18.67 -5.26 0.15
N ALA A 124 -18.73 -6.49 0.68
CA ALA A 124 -19.97 -7.08 1.17
C ALA A 124 -20.55 -6.30 2.37
N LEU A 125 -19.69 -5.84 3.29
CA LEU A 125 -20.11 -4.99 4.42
C LEU A 125 -20.66 -3.64 3.96
N LEU A 126 -20.02 -3.01 2.97
CA LEU A 126 -20.51 -1.77 2.36
C LEU A 126 -21.86 -1.98 1.68
N ALA A 127 -22.00 -3.03 0.87
CA ALA A 127 -23.26 -3.38 0.21
C ALA A 127 -24.38 -3.65 1.23
N GLY A 128 -24.09 -4.35 2.33
CA GLY A 128 -25.04 -4.59 3.41
C GLY A 128 -25.50 -3.33 4.14
N LYS A 129 -24.61 -2.34 4.32
CA LYS A 129 -24.96 -1.02 4.89
C LYS A 129 -25.78 -0.16 3.94
N LEU A 130 -25.46 -0.19 2.64
CA LEU A 130 -26.20 0.53 1.59
C LEU A 130 -27.58 -0.09 1.35
N GLY A 131 -27.71 -1.41 1.43
CA GLY A 131 -28.98 -2.14 1.28
C GLY A 131 -29.90 -2.09 2.51
N ARG A 132 -29.37 -1.80 3.70
CA ARG A 132 -30.14 -1.63 4.95
C ARG A 132 -30.50 -0.17 5.23
N ARG A 133 -31.00 0.59 4.24
CA ARG A 133 -31.75 1.82 4.57
C ARG A 133 -33.14 1.39 5.02
N PRO A 134 -33.50 1.46 6.32
CA PRO A 134 -34.89 1.33 6.70
C PRO A 134 -35.61 2.54 6.11
N ALA A 135 -36.70 2.31 5.39
CA ALA A 135 -37.64 3.39 5.14
C ALA A 135 -38.14 3.85 6.51
N THR A 136 -37.63 4.97 7.02
CA THR A 136 -38.24 5.71 8.12
C THR A 136 -39.57 6.27 7.63
N GLY A 137 -40.57 5.40 7.56
CA GLY A 137 -41.97 5.75 7.47
C GLY A 137 -42.57 5.71 8.86
N GLN A 138 -42.24 6.71 9.68
CA GLN A 138 -43.02 7.05 10.87
C GLN A 138 -43.85 8.29 10.52
N ALA A 139 -45.09 8.06 10.13
CA ALA A 139 -46.22 8.98 10.14
C ALA A 139 -47.44 8.05 10.07
N GLY A 140 -48.19 7.80 11.13
CA GLY A 140 -48.80 8.78 12.02
C GLY A 140 -50.30 8.76 11.72
N ALA A 141 -51.05 7.97 12.50
CA ALA A 141 -52.49 8.05 12.81
C ALA A 141 -52.94 6.72 13.42
#